data_AF-A0AAW7S7Y4-F1
#
_entry.id   AF-A0AAW7S7Y4-F1
#
_cell.length_a   1.000
_cell.length_b   1.000
_cell.length_c   1.000
_cell.angle_alpha   90.00
_cell.angle_beta   90.00
_cell.angle_gamma   90.00
#
_symmetry.space_group_name_H-M   'P 1'
#
loop_
_entity.id
_entity.type
_entity.pdbx_description
1 polymer ?
#
loop_
_entity_poly.entity_id
_entity_poly.type
_entity_poly.pdbx_seq_one_letter_code
_entity_poly.pdbx_strand_id
1 'polypeptide(L)'
;MKPLIFVAAAVAFAAASVAHAAGGTPEADAPGADAQARAEANEAAGLPDLRKINRPGAEVTSKVDFADIRRTPSFHEKSKNGTEVTEYRDRGKPVEIDVKSNFGTRYQMSSTPDTSPKPHDAGIPITRLPSLNLRY
;
A
#
# COMPACT_ATOMS: atom_id res chain seq x y z
N MET A 1 -14.24 44.00 33.77
CA MET A 1 -15.57 44.49 33.36
C MET A 1 -16.29 43.36 32.63
N LYS A 2 -17.51 43.02 33.04
CA LYS A 2 -18.50 42.23 32.28
C LYS A 2 -19.62 43.21 31.90
N PRO A 3 -20.19 43.10 30.69
CA PRO A 3 -21.57 42.59 30.54
C PRO A 3 -21.70 41.65 29.31
N LEU A 4 -22.74 40.86 29.02
CA LEU A 4 -23.90 40.23 29.70
C LEU A 4 -24.20 38.94 28.86
N ILE A 5 -24.49 37.74 29.41
CA ILE A 5 -25.83 37.08 29.57
C ILE A 5 -26.87 37.41 28.46
N PHE A 6 -27.83 36.58 28.00
CA PHE A 6 -28.38 35.26 28.36
C PHE A 6 -28.47 34.36 27.07
N VAL A 7 -29.10 33.18 26.95
CA VAL A 7 -30.01 32.36 27.80
C VAL A 7 -29.88 30.86 27.44
N ALA A 8 -30.50 29.96 28.22
CA ALA A 8 -30.91 28.62 27.80
C ALA A 8 -32.43 28.49 27.93
N ALA A 9 -33.13 27.96 26.93
CA ALA A 9 -34.58 27.74 26.99
C ALA A 9 -35.01 26.53 26.16
N ALA A 10 -35.25 25.41 26.84
CA ALA A 10 -36.10 24.36 26.30
C ALA A 10 -37.56 24.84 26.37
N VAL A 11 -38.30 24.73 25.27
CA VAL A 11 -39.75 24.92 25.26
C VAL A 11 -40.38 23.70 24.61
N ALA A 12 -40.96 22.84 25.44
CA ALA A 12 -41.89 21.83 24.98
C ALA A 12 -43.16 22.54 24.49
N PHE A 13 -43.54 22.35 23.23
CA PHE A 13 -44.83 22.80 22.73
C PHE A 13 -45.74 21.58 22.56
N ALA A 14 -46.70 21.44 23.48
CA ALA A 14 -47.70 20.39 23.46
C ALA A 14 -49.06 20.95 23.06
N ALA A 15 -49.86 20.07 22.45
CA ALA A 15 -51.29 20.18 22.18
C ALA A 15 -51.79 21.01 20.96
N ALA A 16 -52.44 20.24 20.07
CA ALA A 16 -53.73 20.52 19.43
C ALA A 16 -53.79 21.41 18.17
N SER A 17 -53.76 20.74 17.01
CA SER A 17 -54.77 20.98 15.97
C SER A 17 -55.10 19.66 15.25
N VAL A 18 -56.39 19.31 15.23
CA VAL A 18 -56.93 18.06 14.63
C VAL A 18 -57.42 18.36 13.22
N ALA A 19 -56.95 17.61 12.21
CA ALA A 19 -57.72 17.34 10.99
C ALA A 19 -57.13 16.16 10.19
N HIS A 20 -57.98 15.18 9.91
CA HIS A 20 -57.73 14.06 8.97
C HIS A 20 -57.19 14.49 7.60
N ALA A 21 -56.16 13.78 7.13
CA ALA A 21 -56.05 13.34 5.73
C ALA A 21 -55.19 12.07 5.66
N ALA A 22 -55.58 11.10 4.83
CA ALA A 22 -54.86 9.84 4.69
C ALA A 22 -53.53 10.04 3.92
N GLY A 23 -52.43 9.48 4.41
CA GLY A 23 -51.12 9.61 3.77
C GLY A 23 -49.94 9.31 4.69
N GLY A 24 -49.86 8.10 5.25
CA GLY A 24 -48.74 7.69 6.08
C GLY A 24 -47.49 7.33 5.26
N THR A 25 -46.50 8.22 5.24
CA THR A 25 -45.07 7.95 4.95
C THR A 25 -44.23 9.05 5.61
N PRO A 26 -42.95 8.84 5.97
CA PRO A 26 -42.18 7.59 5.95
C PRO A 26 -41.73 7.15 7.36
N GLU A 27 -41.83 5.86 7.68
CA GLU A 27 -41.18 5.28 8.87
C GLU A 27 -39.93 4.51 8.44
N ALA A 28 -38.82 4.74 9.14
CA ALA A 28 -37.51 4.25 8.75
C ALA A 28 -37.18 2.89 9.38
N ASP A 29 -36.53 2.05 8.56
CA ASP A 29 -35.56 1.03 8.98
C ASP A 29 -36.02 -0.12 9.90
N ALA A 30 -36.81 -1.03 9.30
CA ALA A 30 -36.65 -2.47 9.54
C ALA A 30 -35.96 -3.13 8.33
N PRO A 31 -34.61 -3.15 8.25
CA PRO A 31 -33.87 -3.60 7.07
C PRO A 31 -33.85 -5.14 6.96
N GLY A 32 -34.99 -5.75 6.63
CA GLY A 32 -35.12 -7.20 6.53
C GLY A 32 -36.41 -7.67 5.86
N ALA A 33 -37.57 -7.34 6.45
CA ALA A 33 -38.87 -7.89 6.06
C ALA A 33 -39.21 -7.63 4.58
N ASP A 34 -39.16 -6.36 4.16
CA ASP A 34 -39.44 -5.96 2.77
C ASP A 34 -38.46 -6.59 1.77
N ALA A 35 -37.20 -6.78 2.17
CA ALA A 35 -36.17 -7.37 1.35
C ALA A 35 -36.33 -8.90 1.24
N GLN A 36 -36.89 -9.57 2.25
CA GLN A 36 -37.22 -11.00 2.21
C GLN A 36 -38.43 -11.25 1.30
N ALA A 37 -39.54 -10.53 1.49
CA ALA A 37 -40.71 -10.64 0.63
C ALA A 37 -40.41 -10.32 -0.85
N ARG A 38 -39.54 -9.33 -1.12
CA ARG A 38 -39.09 -9.03 -2.49
C ARG A 38 -38.14 -10.10 -3.07
N ALA A 39 -37.34 -10.77 -2.24
CA ALA A 39 -36.49 -11.88 -2.70
C ALA A 39 -37.34 -13.10 -3.09
N GLU A 40 -38.34 -13.45 -2.29
CA GLU A 40 -39.29 -14.55 -2.56
C GLU A 40 -40.12 -14.27 -3.84
N ALA A 41 -40.59 -13.02 -4.02
CA ALA A 41 -41.27 -12.62 -5.24
C ALA A 41 -40.38 -12.69 -6.50
N ASN A 42 -39.08 -12.35 -6.37
CA ASN A 42 -38.12 -12.46 -7.46
C ASN A 42 -37.78 -13.92 -7.80
N GLU A 43 -37.69 -14.80 -6.80
CA GLU A 43 -37.49 -16.24 -7.00
C GLU A 43 -38.69 -16.88 -7.73
N ALA A 44 -39.92 -16.53 -7.35
CA ALA A 44 -41.14 -16.95 -8.05
C ALA A 44 -41.22 -16.43 -9.49
N ALA A 45 -40.59 -15.28 -9.79
CA ALA A 45 -40.47 -14.72 -11.14
C ALA A 45 -39.28 -15.27 -11.95
N GLY A 46 -38.48 -16.18 -11.37
CA GLY A 46 -37.29 -16.74 -12.02
C GLY A 46 -36.12 -15.76 -12.17
N LEU A 47 -36.14 -14.63 -11.48
CA LEU A 47 -35.06 -13.65 -11.48
C LEU A 47 -33.91 -14.12 -10.56
N PRO A 48 -32.64 -13.82 -10.90
CA PRO A 48 -31.51 -14.24 -10.08
C PRO A 48 -31.46 -13.47 -8.75
N ASP A 49 -31.19 -14.19 -7.67
CA ASP A 49 -31.18 -13.67 -6.29
C ASP A 49 -30.15 -12.54 -6.10
N LEU A 50 -30.66 -11.32 -5.91
CA LEU A 50 -29.88 -10.09 -5.73
C LEU A 50 -28.92 -10.17 -4.53
N ARG A 51 -29.22 -10.97 -3.49
CA ARG A 51 -28.33 -11.17 -2.33
C ARG A 51 -27.09 -11.97 -2.68
N LYS A 52 -27.19 -12.91 -3.62
CA LYS A 52 -26.05 -13.72 -4.10
C LYS A 52 -25.17 -12.92 -5.06
N ILE A 53 -25.77 -12.04 -5.86
CA ILE A 53 -25.06 -11.13 -6.78
C ILE A 53 -24.30 -10.06 -5.99
N ASN A 54 -24.98 -9.34 -5.09
CA ASN A 54 -24.38 -8.29 -4.28
C ASN A 54 -23.78 -8.83 -2.96
N ARG A 55 -23.00 -9.92 -3.04
CA ARG A 55 -22.20 -10.31 -1.87
C ARG A 55 -21.11 -9.26 -1.66
N PRO A 56 -20.80 -8.86 -0.41
CA PRO A 56 -19.61 -8.07 -0.15
C PRO A 56 -18.38 -8.82 -0.70
N GLY A 57 -17.48 -8.08 -1.34
CA GLY A 57 -16.28 -8.64 -1.97
C GLY A 57 -15.51 -9.52 -1.00
N ALA A 58 -15.04 -10.68 -1.46
CA ALA A 58 -14.31 -11.60 -0.60
C ALA A 58 -13.05 -10.90 -0.06
N GLU A 59 -12.90 -10.86 1.27
CA GLU A 59 -11.68 -10.35 1.90
C GLU A 59 -10.50 -11.24 1.52
N VAL A 60 -9.61 -10.72 0.67
CA VAL A 60 -8.39 -11.42 0.26
C VAL A 60 -7.39 -11.33 1.40
N THR A 61 -7.45 -12.28 2.34
CA THR A 61 -6.57 -12.34 3.50
C THR A 61 -5.18 -12.91 3.17
N SER A 62 -4.57 -12.50 2.06
CA SER A 62 -3.17 -12.81 1.75
C SER A 62 -2.23 -11.96 2.63
N LYS A 63 -2.21 -12.25 3.93
CA LYS A 63 -1.28 -11.66 4.91
C LYS A 63 0.12 -12.24 4.69
N VAL A 64 0.81 -11.73 3.67
CA VAL A 64 2.26 -11.87 3.57
C VAL A 64 2.87 -10.82 4.48
N ASP A 65 3.32 -11.22 5.67
CA ASP A 65 4.00 -10.32 6.61
C ASP A 65 5.42 -9.99 6.09
N PHE A 66 5.49 -8.98 5.21
CA PHE A 66 6.76 -8.45 4.68
C PHE A 66 7.72 -7.94 5.77
N ALA A 67 7.22 -7.73 7.01
CA ALA A 67 8.00 -7.26 8.15
C ALA A 67 9.09 -8.24 8.61
N ASP A 68 8.92 -9.55 8.36
CA ASP A 68 9.86 -10.59 8.80
C ASP A 68 10.86 -11.03 7.70
N ILE A 69 10.70 -10.53 6.48
CA ILE A 69 11.62 -10.79 5.36
C ILE A 69 12.85 -9.86 5.46
N ARG A 70 13.56 -9.94 6.60
CA ARG A 70 14.84 -9.27 6.79
C ARG A 70 15.93 -10.05 6.05
N ARG A 71 16.53 -9.46 5.01
CA ARG A 71 17.68 -10.09 4.34
C ARG A 71 18.83 -10.26 5.33
N THR A 72 19.39 -11.47 5.37
CA THR A 72 20.61 -11.76 6.14
C THR A 72 21.80 -11.08 5.46
N PRO A 73 22.53 -10.17 6.14
CA PRO A 73 23.73 -9.58 5.56
C PRO A 73 24.86 -10.61 5.47
N SER A 74 25.64 -10.57 4.39
CA SER A 74 26.84 -11.40 4.22
C SER A 74 28.03 -10.86 5.01
N PHE A 75 28.09 -9.53 5.17
CA PHE A 75 29.09 -8.84 5.97
C PHE A 75 28.44 -7.63 6.64
N HIS A 76 28.83 -7.36 7.89
CA HIS A 76 28.38 -6.19 8.63
C HIS A 76 29.51 -5.71 9.55
N GLU A 77 29.93 -4.47 9.38
CA GLU A 77 30.94 -3.83 10.21
C GLU A 77 30.44 -2.46 10.70
N LYS A 78 30.61 -2.21 12.00
CA LYS A 78 30.45 -0.88 12.59
C LYS A 78 31.81 -0.34 12.99
N SER A 79 32.32 0.59 12.19
CA SER A 79 33.61 1.24 12.44
C SER A 79 33.57 2.12 13.69
N LYS A 80 34.73 2.31 14.35
CA LYS A 80 34.88 3.18 15.53
C LYS A 80 34.41 4.62 15.29
N ASN A 81 34.45 5.09 14.05
CA ASN A 81 34.01 6.42 13.64
C ASN A 81 32.47 6.55 13.57
N GLY A 82 31.71 5.50 13.88
CA GLY A 82 30.25 5.44 13.82
C GLY A 82 29.68 5.11 12.43
N THR A 83 30.53 4.91 11.42
CA THR A 83 30.10 4.45 10.09
C THR A 83 29.78 2.97 10.12
N GLU A 84 28.60 2.60 9.62
CA GLU A 84 28.10 1.24 9.52
C GLU A 84 28.09 0.82 8.04
N VAL A 85 28.74 -0.31 7.74
CA VAL A 85 28.80 -0.92 6.41
C VAL A 85 28.08 -2.26 6.48
N THR A 86 27.09 -2.45 5.63
CA THR A 86 26.34 -3.72 5.51
C THR A 86 26.37 -4.18 4.07
N GLU A 87 26.75 -5.42 3.83
CA GLU A 87 26.81 -6.04 2.51
C GLU A 87 25.78 -7.17 2.42
N TYR A 88 25.17 -7.30 1.24
CA TYR A 88 24.26 -8.38 0.89
C TYR A 88 24.79 -9.12 -0.35
N ARG A 89 25.20 -10.39 -0.15
CA ARG A 89 25.57 -11.33 -1.22
C ARG A 89 24.50 -12.40 -1.40
N ASP A 90 23.37 -12.00 -1.97
CA ASP A 90 22.31 -12.93 -2.36
C ASP A 90 22.75 -13.78 -3.57
N ARG A 91 22.47 -15.09 -3.54
CA ARG A 91 22.88 -16.00 -4.63
C ARG A 91 22.20 -15.61 -5.94
N GLY A 92 22.99 -15.40 -6.99
CA GLY A 92 22.50 -15.04 -8.32
C GLY A 92 22.07 -13.57 -8.48
N LYS A 93 22.24 -12.73 -7.46
CA LYS A 93 22.09 -11.27 -7.57
C LYS A 93 23.47 -10.60 -7.58
N PRO A 94 23.60 -9.40 -8.18
CA PRO A 94 24.77 -8.58 -7.97
C PRO A 94 24.88 -8.15 -6.50
N VAL A 95 26.09 -7.89 -6.01
CA VAL A 95 26.31 -7.48 -4.61
C VAL A 95 25.70 -6.10 -4.37
N GLU A 96 25.03 -5.94 -3.22
CA GLU A 96 24.48 -4.68 -2.71
C GLU A 96 25.24 -4.31 -1.42
N ILE A 97 25.70 -3.07 -1.28
CA ILE A 97 26.43 -2.55 -0.11
C ILE A 97 25.75 -1.26 0.36
N ASP A 98 25.26 -1.25 1.59
CA ASP A 98 24.75 -0.07 2.28
C ASP A 98 25.81 0.50 3.23
N VAL A 99 26.24 1.73 2.98
CA VAL A 99 27.14 2.51 3.84
C VAL A 99 26.35 3.64 4.49
N LYS A 100 26.19 3.58 5.82
CA LYS A 100 25.59 4.64 6.63
C LYS A 100 26.71 5.35 7.38
N SER A 101 26.99 6.60 7.02
CA SER A 101 27.96 7.43 7.75
C SER A 101 27.36 7.96 9.04
N ASN A 102 28.21 8.18 10.05
CA ASN A 102 27.86 8.88 11.29
C ASN A 102 27.32 10.30 11.04
N PHE A 103 27.77 10.95 9.95
CA PHE A 103 27.30 12.28 9.53
C PHE A 103 25.93 12.27 8.83
N GLY A 104 25.17 11.17 8.91
CA GLY A 104 23.82 11.06 8.36
C GLY A 104 23.74 10.82 6.84
N THR A 105 24.86 10.85 6.11
CA THR A 105 24.89 10.46 4.70
C THR A 105 24.76 8.94 4.55
N ARG A 106 23.99 8.50 3.56
CA ARG A 106 23.85 7.08 3.19
C ARG A 106 24.19 6.91 1.72
N TYR A 107 24.98 5.88 1.42
CA TYR A 107 25.32 5.47 0.06
C TYR A 107 24.97 4.00 -0.10
N GLN A 108 24.18 3.69 -1.12
CA GLN A 108 23.96 2.32 -1.57
C GLN A 108 24.81 2.10 -2.83
N MET A 109 25.67 1.10 -2.80
CA MET A 109 26.50 0.70 -3.92
C MET A 109 26.03 -0.69 -4.37
N SER A 110 25.39 -0.76 -5.53
CA SER A 110 25.09 -2.02 -6.20
C SER A 110 25.86 -2.11 -7.51
N SER A 111 26.22 -3.33 -7.91
CA SER A 111 26.71 -3.56 -9.27
C SER A 111 25.59 -3.29 -10.28
N THR A 112 25.95 -2.86 -11.49
CA THR A 112 24.97 -2.57 -12.55
C THR A 112 24.09 -3.79 -12.84
N PRO A 113 22.78 -3.61 -13.06
CA PRO A 113 21.85 -4.73 -13.30
C PRO A 113 22.10 -5.40 -14.66
N ASP A 114 22.69 -4.67 -15.60
CA ASP A 114 23.17 -5.18 -16.87
C ASP A 114 24.67 -5.46 -16.79
N THR A 115 25.03 -6.74 -16.91
CA THR A 115 26.40 -7.25 -17.01
C THR A 115 26.72 -7.81 -18.41
N SER A 116 25.85 -7.56 -19.39
CA SER A 116 26.02 -8.06 -20.75
C SER A 116 27.29 -7.47 -21.40
N PRO A 117 28.05 -8.25 -22.17
CA PRO A 117 29.20 -7.73 -22.91
C PRO A 117 28.70 -6.68 -23.92
N LYS A 118 29.16 -5.44 -23.77
CA LYS A 118 28.81 -4.35 -24.68
C LYS A 118 29.79 -4.31 -25.86
N PRO A 119 29.31 -4.08 -27.10
CA PRO A 119 30.19 -3.83 -28.23
C PRO A 119 31.15 -2.68 -27.91
N HIS A 120 32.39 -2.81 -28.36
CA HIS A 120 33.37 -1.73 -28.26
C HIS A 120 32.93 -0.55 -29.11
N ASP A 121 32.92 0.64 -28.52
CA ASP A 121 32.63 1.90 -29.22
C ASP A 121 33.79 2.26 -30.16
N ALA A 122 33.51 2.28 -31.47
CA ALA A 122 34.48 2.63 -32.51
C ALA A 122 35.00 4.07 -32.42
N GLY A 123 34.37 4.95 -31.63
CA GLY A 123 34.87 6.28 -31.32
C GLY A 123 35.99 6.32 -30.27
N ILE A 124 36.22 5.23 -29.53
CA ILE A 124 37.23 5.16 -28.46
C ILE A 124 38.51 4.50 -28.99
N PRO A 125 39.64 5.21 -29.10
CA PRO A 125 40.88 4.62 -29.60
C PRO A 125 41.40 3.54 -28.65
N ILE A 126 41.51 2.30 -29.15
CA ILE A 126 42.12 1.18 -28.41
C ILE A 126 43.61 1.48 -28.22
N THR A 127 44.08 1.51 -26.97
CA THR A 127 45.51 1.55 -26.63
C THR A 127 46.18 0.24 -27.06
N ARG A 128 46.64 0.18 -28.31
CA ARG A 128 47.41 -0.96 -28.84
C ARG A 128 48.83 -0.90 -28.29
N LEU A 129 49.22 -1.91 -27.53
CA LEU A 129 50.61 -2.10 -27.14
C LEU A 129 51.44 -2.62 -28.35
N PRO A 130 52.72 -2.25 -28.46
CA PRO A 130 53.59 -2.79 -29.50
C PRO A 130 53.84 -4.29 -29.28
N SER A 131 53.93 -5.05 -30.37
CA SER A 131 54.33 -6.46 -30.31
C SER A 131 55.85 -6.60 -30.29
N LEU A 132 56.35 -7.53 -29.47
CA LEU A 132 57.76 -7.93 -29.44
C LEU A 132 57.95 -9.24 -30.22
N ASN A 133 58.79 -9.23 -31.25
CA ASN A 133 59.20 -10.44 -31.96
C ASN A 133 60.56 -10.91 -31.43
N LEU A 134 60.58 -12.03 -30.73
CA LEU A 134 61.81 -12.71 -30.31
C LEU A 134 62.30 -13.61 -31.46
N ARG A 135 63.60 -13.53 -31.77
CA ARG A 135 64.31 -14.47 -32.65
C ARG A 135 65.40 -15.15 -31.83
N TYR A 136 65.56 -16.46 -32.03
CA TYR A 136 66.59 -17.30 -31.45
C TYR A 136 67.48 -17.81 -32.59
#